data_AF-A0A7X2JH60-F1
#
_entry.id   AF-A0A7X2JH60-F1
#
_cell.length_a   1.000
_cell.length_b   1.000
_cell.length_c   1.000
_cell.angle_alpha   90.00
_cell.angle_beta   90.00
_cell.angle_gamma   90.00
#
_symmetry.space_group_name_H-M   'P 1'
#
loop_
_entity.id
_entity.type
_entity.pdbx_description
1 polymer ?
#
loop_
_entity_poly.entity_id
_entity_poly.type
_entity_poly.pdbx_seq_one_letter_code
_entity_poly.pdbx_strand_id
1 'polypeptide(L)'
;MNKIPFLNIADVNCWMVYLMPFATDDRANYELVSTLQQTCIEAKIFGMGWDMPCFEYGTPISDENAAIYIEKYKKQGGSVSEDAVNGYKAIRKGDYVITRLKNSHYYVGRVSSEGAMYIYKENDPVYGRFSWGGTVDKWIEFANDGELPSEIAGRFSQRLHSTIQRIAPYRQRLLVISMYENFEADENRRFEIPRLKIGVNNFVRSLNYMELEDLVALYISNKHGSEGYKLLPSSCKVSQQNFEFRFVANGRKPITCQVKNQHDIEIDYYIQENSYEYIYIFSGKWNDECVGELRGKYEEYKHIYIISPSELFEALKKDNIFENKFYDFDNEPTAPDRLPLDDYHICTRPKKENECSVSGDFVCFIKKDGLVYSSEFGALVLSWHILEDREYEQRCIDQILKDINRGTNV
;
A
#
# COMPACT_ATOMS: atom_id res chain seq x y z
N MET A 1 9.45 25.02 12.78
CA MET A 1 8.86 23.77 12.25
C MET A 1 7.81 24.18 11.21
N ASN A 2 7.67 23.49 10.06
CA ASN A 2 6.59 23.86 9.12
C ASN A 2 5.22 23.58 9.75
N LYS A 3 4.21 24.40 9.41
CA LYS A 3 2.84 24.23 9.86
C LYS A 3 2.35 22.81 9.51
N ILE A 4 1.83 22.08 10.49
CA ILE A 4 1.30 20.73 10.30
C ILE A 4 0.04 20.82 9.43
N PRO A 5 0.00 20.17 8.25
CA PRO A 5 -1.14 20.18 7.36
C PRO A 5 -2.30 19.34 7.91
N PHE A 6 -3.50 19.68 7.45
CA PHE A 6 -4.72 18.93 7.71
C PHE A 6 -5.21 18.26 6.43
N LEU A 7 -5.46 16.95 6.50
CA LEU A 7 -5.93 16.11 5.40
C LEU A 7 -7.31 15.55 5.77
N ASN A 8 -8.36 16.12 5.19
CA ASN A 8 -9.70 15.56 5.33
C ASN A 8 -9.99 14.58 4.20
N ILE A 9 -9.90 13.29 4.49
CA ILE A 9 -10.26 12.23 3.55
C ILE A 9 -11.54 11.51 3.98
N ALA A 10 -12.31 12.01 4.95
CA ALA A 10 -13.40 11.26 5.59
C ALA A 10 -14.43 10.67 4.60
N ASP A 11 -14.75 11.44 3.56
CA ASP A 11 -15.73 11.10 2.53
C ASP A 11 -15.11 10.55 1.24
N VAL A 12 -13.79 10.34 1.19
CA VAL A 12 -13.06 9.95 -0.01
C VAL A 12 -12.70 8.47 0.02
N ASN A 13 -13.34 7.63 -0.78
CA ASN A 13 -12.95 6.23 -0.85
C ASN A 13 -11.84 6.00 -1.87
N CYS A 14 -11.02 4.98 -1.61
CA CYS A 14 -10.08 4.43 -2.58
C CYS A 14 -10.48 2.97 -2.87
N TRP A 15 -10.55 2.61 -4.14
CA TRP A 15 -11.07 1.33 -4.59
C TRP A 15 -10.04 0.63 -5.47
N MET A 16 -9.74 -0.62 -5.16
CA MET A 16 -9.13 -1.52 -6.14
C MET A 16 -10.23 -2.08 -7.01
N VAL A 17 -10.14 -1.89 -8.33
CA VAL A 17 -11.09 -2.44 -9.30
C VAL A 17 -10.37 -3.35 -10.27
N TYR A 18 -10.92 -4.53 -10.48
CA TYR A 18 -10.38 -5.49 -11.43
C TYR A 18 -11.18 -5.47 -12.73
N LEU A 19 -10.57 -4.94 -13.80
CA LEU A 19 -11.18 -4.85 -15.14
C LEU A 19 -11.10 -6.22 -15.84
N MET A 20 -11.85 -7.19 -15.32
CA MET A 20 -11.86 -8.56 -15.81
C MET A 20 -13.30 -9.12 -15.89
N PRO A 21 -14.16 -8.57 -16.75
CA PRO A 21 -15.52 -9.04 -16.95
C PRO A 21 -15.57 -10.30 -17.83
N PHE A 22 -14.73 -11.29 -17.52
CA PHE A 22 -14.56 -12.50 -18.32
C PHE A 22 -14.83 -13.75 -17.49
N ALA A 23 -15.47 -14.74 -18.13
CA ALA A 23 -15.56 -16.10 -17.61
C ALA A 23 -14.15 -16.70 -17.44
N THR A 24 -14.00 -17.67 -16.54
CA THR A 24 -12.70 -18.24 -16.16
C THR A 24 -11.88 -18.69 -17.38
N ASP A 25 -12.53 -19.31 -18.37
CA ASP A 25 -11.87 -19.84 -19.56
C ASP A 25 -11.30 -18.73 -20.46
N ASP A 26 -11.98 -17.59 -20.54
CA ASP A 26 -11.55 -16.43 -21.34
C ASP A 26 -10.44 -15.62 -20.66
N ARG A 27 -10.31 -15.71 -19.33
CA ARG A 27 -9.27 -14.96 -18.58
C ARG A 27 -7.85 -15.34 -19.00
N ALA A 28 -7.65 -16.55 -19.52
CA ALA A 28 -6.36 -16.99 -20.03
C ALA A 28 -5.98 -16.27 -21.34
N ASN A 29 -6.95 -15.91 -22.18
CA ASN A 29 -6.69 -15.23 -23.45
C ASN A 29 -6.06 -13.85 -23.20
N TYR A 30 -4.78 -13.70 -23.56
CA TYR A 30 -4.05 -12.45 -23.30
C TYR A 30 -4.56 -11.31 -24.17
N GLU A 31 -4.71 -11.54 -25.47
CA GLU A 31 -5.10 -10.50 -26.43
C GLU A 31 -6.51 -9.98 -26.16
N LEU A 32 -7.47 -10.87 -25.90
CA LEU A 32 -8.84 -10.49 -25.58
C LEU A 32 -8.91 -9.60 -24.33
N VAL A 33 -8.26 -10.03 -23.25
CA VAL A 33 -8.27 -9.32 -21.98
C VAL A 33 -7.53 -7.99 -22.09
N SER A 34 -6.32 -8.01 -22.65
CA SER A 34 -5.49 -6.81 -22.79
C SER A 34 -6.16 -5.76 -23.66
N THR A 35 -6.83 -6.16 -24.75
CA THR A 35 -7.55 -5.24 -25.63
C THR A 35 -8.69 -4.54 -24.91
N LEU A 36 -9.55 -5.29 -24.20
CA LEU A 36 -10.64 -4.68 -23.45
C LEU A 36 -10.11 -3.73 -22.37
N GLN A 37 -9.12 -4.18 -21.60
CA GLN A 37 -8.51 -3.41 -20.53
C GLN A 37 -7.91 -2.10 -21.03
N GLN A 38 -7.15 -2.14 -22.14
CA GLN A 38 -6.58 -0.94 -22.75
C GLN A 38 -7.68 0.00 -23.24
N THR A 39 -8.72 -0.53 -23.86
CA THR A 39 -9.85 0.29 -24.33
C THR A 39 -10.58 0.95 -23.16
N CYS A 40 -10.67 0.29 -21.99
CA CYS A 40 -11.21 0.92 -20.78
C CYS A 40 -10.38 2.13 -20.32
N ILE A 41 -9.04 2.03 -20.41
CA ILE A 41 -8.14 3.15 -20.07
C ILE A 41 -8.38 4.30 -21.05
N GLU A 42 -8.39 4.04 -22.35
CA GLU A 42 -8.60 5.06 -23.38
C GLU A 42 -9.97 5.75 -23.26
N ALA A 43 -11.01 4.98 -22.97
CA ALA A 43 -12.37 5.47 -22.77
C ALA A 43 -12.60 6.09 -21.37
N LYS A 44 -11.59 6.07 -20.49
CA LYS A 44 -11.67 6.55 -19.10
C LYS A 44 -12.77 5.89 -18.26
N ILE A 45 -13.00 4.59 -18.48
CA ILE A 45 -14.03 3.84 -17.78
C ILE A 45 -13.46 2.82 -16.80
N PHE A 46 -14.23 2.51 -15.77
CA PHE A 46 -14.05 1.32 -14.95
C PHE A 46 -15.41 0.66 -14.73
N GLY A 47 -15.43 -0.65 -14.50
CA GLY A 47 -16.69 -1.36 -14.35
C GLY A 47 -16.55 -2.82 -13.96
N MET A 48 -17.67 -3.40 -13.55
CA MET A 48 -17.85 -4.83 -13.33
C MET A 48 -18.86 -5.39 -14.34
N GLY A 49 -18.62 -6.62 -14.77
CA GLY A 49 -19.37 -7.22 -15.87
C GLY A 49 -20.03 -8.52 -15.53
N TRP A 50 -21.31 -8.59 -15.91
CA TRP A 50 -22.05 -9.83 -16.13
C TRP A 50 -23.11 -9.62 -17.22
N ASP A 51 -22.75 -8.84 -18.27
CA ASP A 51 -23.40 -8.76 -19.59
C ASP A 51 -24.93 -8.87 -19.65
N MET A 52 -25.62 -8.32 -18.65
CA MET A 52 -27.05 -8.53 -18.46
C MET A 52 -27.84 -7.27 -18.84
N PRO A 53 -28.65 -7.28 -19.91
CA PRO A 53 -29.54 -6.18 -20.25
C PRO A 53 -30.59 -6.03 -19.15
N CYS A 54 -30.58 -4.92 -18.42
CA CYS A 54 -31.41 -4.73 -17.23
C CYS A 54 -32.06 -3.34 -17.19
N PHE A 55 -31.31 -2.29 -17.51
CA PHE A 55 -31.76 -0.90 -17.43
C PHE A 55 -31.30 -0.10 -18.65
N GLU A 56 -31.73 1.16 -18.74
CA GLU A 56 -31.16 2.11 -19.69
C GLU A 56 -29.77 2.57 -19.24
N TYR A 57 -28.90 2.86 -20.21
CA TYR A 57 -27.56 3.42 -19.94
C TYR A 57 -27.66 4.69 -19.08
N GLY A 58 -26.80 4.80 -18.07
CA GLY A 58 -26.76 5.94 -17.15
C GLY A 58 -27.69 5.79 -15.93
N THR A 59 -28.48 4.71 -15.85
CA THR A 59 -29.32 4.44 -14.67
C THR A 59 -28.45 4.30 -13.41
N PRO A 60 -28.65 5.10 -12.35
CA PRO A 60 -27.84 4.99 -11.13
C PRO A 60 -28.04 3.66 -10.40
N ILE A 61 -26.99 3.19 -9.72
CA ILE A 61 -27.09 2.04 -8.83
C ILE A 61 -27.75 2.45 -7.50
N SER A 62 -29.06 2.26 -7.39
CA SER A 62 -29.82 2.41 -6.14
C SER A 62 -30.00 1.07 -5.44
N ASP A 63 -30.50 1.07 -4.19
CA ASP A 63 -30.88 -0.18 -3.51
C ASP A 63 -31.94 -0.97 -4.30
N GLU A 64 -32.91 -0.27 -4.89
CA GLU A 64 -33.95 -0.85 -5.74
C GLU A 64 -33.36 -1.46 -7.02
N ASN A 65 -32.56 -0.70 -7.76
CA ASN A 65 -31.97 -1.18 -9.02
C ASN A 65 -30.97 -2.32 -8.78
N ALA A 66 -30.21 -2.26 -7.68
CA ALA A 66 -29.33 -3.35 -7.27
C ALA A 66 -30.13 -4.63 -6.98
N ALA A 67 -31.26 -4.53 -6.27
CA ALA A 67 -32.12 -5.68 -5.98
C ALA A 67 -32.72 -6.28 -7.27
N ILE A 68 -33.26 -5.45 -8.17
CA ILE A 68 -33.81 -5.87 -9.47
C ILE A 68 -32.72 -6.60 -10.28
N TYR A 69 -31.52 -6.03 -10.33
CA TYR A 69 -30.38 -6.62 -11.03
C TYR A 69 -30.02 -8.01 -10.48
N ILE A 70 -29.88 -8.12 -9.15
CA ILE A 70 -29.55 -9.38 -8.47
C ILE A 70 -30.63 -10.44 -8.73
N GLU A 71 -31.91 -10.07 -8.66
CA GLU A 71 -33.03 -10.99 -8.91
C GLU A 71 -33.03 -11.49 -10.37
N LYS A 72 -32.82 -10.58 -11.33
CA LYS A 72 -32.75 -10.93 -12.76
C LYS A 72 -31.59 -11.89 -13.05
N TYR A 73 -30.43 -11.65 -12.43
CA TYR A 73 -29.26 -12.50 -12.54
C TYR A 73 -29.51 -13.91 -11.98
N LYS A 74 -30.11 -13.98 -10.79
CA LYS A 74 -30.50 -15.25 -10.13
C LYS A 74 -31.49 -16.05 -10.99
N LYS A 75 -32.47 -15.40 -11.64
CA LYS A 75 -33.45 -16.06 -12.54
C LYS A 75 -32.83 -16.69 -13.78
N GLN A 76 -31.68 -16.20 -14.24
CA GLN A 76 -30.95 -16.79 -15.37
C GLN A 76 -29.99 -17.92 -14.96
N GLY A 77 -30.03 -18.36 -13.70
CA GLY A 77 -29.18 -19.42 -13.17
C GLY A 77 -27.76 -18.97 -12.82
N GLY A 78 -27.47 -17.67 -12.88
CA GLY A 78 -26.19 -17.09 -12.50
C GLY A 78 -26.12 -16.74 -11.01
N SER A 79 -24.89 -16.58 -10.50
CA SER A 79 -24.61 -16.01 -9.19
C SER A 79 -23.88 -14.67 -9.34
N VAL A 80 -24.32 -13.66 -8.59
CA VAL A 80 -23.69 -12.34 -8.53
C VAL A 80 -23.11 -12.14 -7.14
N SER A 81 -21.92 -11.52 -7.06
CA SER A 81 -21.36 -11.12 -5.78
C SER A 81 -22.11 -9.88 -5.27
N GLU A 82 -22.94 -10.05 -4.24
CA GLU A 82 -23.64 -8.95 -3.58
C GLU A 82 -22.64 -7.94 -2.99
N ASP A 83 -21.49 -8.40 -2.52
CA ASP A 83 -20.39 -7.53 -2.07
C ASP A 83 -19.84 -6.64 -3.18
N ALA A 84 -19.69 -7.18 -4.41
CA ALA A 84 -19.26 -6.38 -5.54
C ALA A 84 -20.31 -5.32 -5.92
N VAL A 85 -21.59 -5.70 -5.92
CA VAL A 85 -22.72 -4.77 -6.16
C VAL A 85 -22.72 -3.65 -5.11
N ASN A 86 -22.57 -4.00 -3.83
CA ASN A 86 -22.49 -3.03 -2.74
C ASN A 86 -21.24 -2.14 -2.83
N GLY A 87 -20.10 -2.70 -3.25
CA GLY A 87 -18.88 -1.94 -3.50
C GLY A 87 -19.07 -0.86 -4.56
N TYR A 88 -19.58 -1.22 -5.74
CA TYR A 88 -19.90 -0.24 -6.79
C TYR A 88 -20.96 0.76 -6.34
N LYS A 89 -21.96 0.32 -5.58
CA LYS A 89 -22.98 1.20 -5.00
C LYS A 89 -22.42 2.23 -4.04
N ALA A 90 -21.28 1.98 -3.42
CA ALA A 90 -20.61 2.91 -2.52
C ALA A 90 -19.67 3.90 -3.23
N ILE A 91 -19.39 3.73 -4.53
CA ILE A 91 -18.53 4.65 -5.29
C ILE A 91 -19.22 6.00 -5.45
N ARG A 92 -18.49 7.08 -5.18
CA ARG A 92 -18.93 8.46 -5.32
C ARG A 92 -17.98 9.26 -6.21
N LYS A 93 -18.48 10.37 -6.75
CA LYS A 93 -17.63 11.34 -7.44
C LYS A 93 -16.48 11.81 -6.57
N GLY A 94 -15.29 11.83 -7.14
CA GLY A 94 -14.08 12.25 -6.46
C GLY A 94 -13.43 11.18 -5.58
N ASP A 95 -13.99 9.97 -5.53
CA ASP A 95 -13.27 8.77 -5.07
C ASP A 95 -12.08 8.47 -6.00
N TYR A 96 -11.18 7.61 -5.55
CA TYR A 96 -10.04 7.14 -6.35
C TYR A 96 -10.20 5.66 -6.67
N VAL A 97 -9.87 5.28 -7.90
CA VAL A 97 -9.88 3.90 -8.37
C VAL A 97 -8.48 3.55 -8.83
N ILE A 98 -7.98 2.39 -8.41
CA ILE A 98 -6.72 1.82 -8.86
C ILE A 98 -6.98 0.46 -9.50
N THR A 99 -6.33 0.21 -10.63
CA THR A 99 -6.41 -1.08 -11.34
C THR A 99 -5.03 -1.51 -11.84
N ARG A 100 -4.86 -2.82 -11.99
CA ARG A 100 -3.68 -3.43 -12.62
C ARG A 100 -4.13 -4.20 -13.85
N LEU A 101 -3.54 -3.90 -15.00
CA LEU A 101 -3.83 -4.59 -16.24
C LEU A 101 -2.96 -5.84 -16.42
N LYS A 102 -3.31 -6.68 -17.38
CA LYS A 102 -2.60 -7.94 -17.69
C LYS A 102 -1.19 -7.71 -18.23
N ASN A 103 -0.90 -6.51 -18.75
CA ASN A 103 0.45 -6.08 -19.12
C ASN A 103 1.32 -5.66 -17.92
N SER A 104 0.82 -5.79 -16.68
CA SER A 104 1.47 -5.39 -15.43
C SER A 104 1.59 -3.89 -15.19
N HIS A 105 0.97 -3.05 -16.02
CA HIS A 105 0.87 -1.62 -15.75
C HIS A 105 -0.28 -1.35 -14.78
N TYR A 106 -0.13 -0.29 -13.99
CA TYR A 106 -1.11 0.15 -13.01
C TYR A 106 -1.65 1.51 -13.40
N TYR A 107 -2.91 1.74 -13.06
CA TYR A 107 -3.60 2.97 -13.39
C TYR A 107 -4.38 3.45 -12.18
N VAL A 108 -4.20 4.73 -11.83
CA VAL A 108 -5.02 5.41 -10.82
C VAL A 108 -5.84 6.50 -11.49
N GLY A 109 -7.12 6.56 -11.19
CA GLY A 109 -8.04 7.57 -11.70
C GLY A 109 -8.93 8.12 -10.60
N ARG A 110 -9.28 9.41 -10.71
CA ARG A 110 -10.26 10.06 -9.85
C ARG A 110 -11.63 10.00 -10.50
N VAL A 111 -12.63 9.48 -9.79
CA VAL A 111 -13.99 9.25 -10.32
C VAL A 111 -14.64 10.58 -10.71
N SER A 112 -15.05 10.69 -11.97
CA SER A 112 -15.69 11.88 -12.53
C SER A 112 -17.22 11.79 -12.55
N SER A 113 -17.77 10.57 -12.60
CA SER A 113 -19.22 10.33 -12.54
C SER A 113 -19.76 10.53 -11.12
N GLU A 114 -21.04 10.91 -10.98
CA GLU A 114 -21.69 11.13 -9.66
C GLU A 114 -21.63 9.88 -8.75
N GLY A 115 -21.59 8.71 -9.36
CA GLY A 115 -21.31 7.42 -8.73
C GLY A 115 -21.19 6.35 -9.80
N ALA A 116 -21.32 5.08 -9.41
CA ALA A 116 -21.50 4.02 -10.39
C ALA A 116 -22.90 4.08 -11.01
N MET A 117 -22.98 3.75 -12.29
CA MET A 117 -24.20 3.73 -13.10
C MET A 117 -24.21 2.49 -13.98
N TYR A 118 -25.38 2.16 -14.50
CA TYR A 118 -25.55 1.09 -15.46
C TYR A 118 -24.92 1.52 -16.78
N ILE A 119 -23.91 0.78 -17.25
CA ILE A 119 -23.12 1.17 -18.42
C ILE A 119 -23.24 0.21 -19.60
N TYR A 120 -24.00 -0.87 -19.46
CA TYR A 120 -24.16 -1.86 -20.53
C TYR A 120 -24.77 -1.25 -21.78
N LYS A 121 -24.18 -1.56 -22.94
CA LYS A 121 -24.74 -1.27 -24.26
C LYS A 121 -24.63 -2.51 -25.12
N GLU A 122 -25.76 -3.00 -25.62
CA GLU A 122 -25.79 -4.19 -26.45
C GLU A 122 -24.93 -3.98 -27.71
N ASN A 123 -24.12 -4.99 -28.07
CA ASN A 123 -23.18 -4.98 -29.20
C ASN A 123 -22.05 -3.92 -29.14
N ASP A 124 -21.89 -3.19 -28.03
CA ASP A 124 -20.77 -2.27 -27.87
C ASP A 124 -19.51 -3.05 -27.44
N PRO A 125 -18.36 -2.87 -28.13
CA PRO A 125 -17.15 -3.65 -27.87
C PRO A 125 -16.55 -3.43 -26.47
N VAL A 126 -16.89 -2.31 -25.83
CA VAL A 126 -16.38 -1.94 -24.51
C VAL A 126 -17.49 -2.05 -23.47
N TYR A 127 -18.56 -1.31 -23.68
CA TYR A 127 -19.67 -1.19 -22.75
C TYR A 127 -20.52 -2.47 -22.68
N GLY A 128 -20.56 -3.27 -23.74
CA GLY A 128 -21.30 -4.54 -23.78
C GLY A 128 -20.76 -5.61 -22.83
N ARG A 129 -19.62 -5.37 -22.19
CA ARG A 129 -19.03 -6.28 -21.20
C ARG A 129 -19.34 -5.91 -19.75
N PHE A 130 -19.82 -4.69 -19.49
CA PHE A 130 -19.98 -4.18 -18.12
C PHE A 130 -21.44 -3.88 -17.81
N SER A 131 -21.92 -4.34 -16.64
CA SER A 131 -23.26 -3.99 -16.16
C SER A 131 -23.21 -2.66 -15.42
N TRP A 132 -22.31 -2.54 -14.43
CA TRP A 132 -22.19 -1.39 -13.56
C TRP A 132 -20.78 -0.82 -13.60
N GLY A 133 -20.64 0.50 -13.64
CA GLY A 133 -19.35 1.15 -13.73
C GLY A 133 -19.44 2.66 -13.67
N GLY A 134 -18.34 3.34 -13.94
CA GLY A 134 -18.25 4.79 -13.92
C GLY A 134 -17.13 5.30 -14.80
N THR A 135 -16.91 6.62 -14.75
CA THR A 135 -15.83 7.28 -15.48
C THR A 135 -14.84 7.94 -14.52
N VAL A 136 -13.61 8.12 -14.98
CA VAL A 136 -12.57 8.91 -14.29
C VAL A 136 -12.18 10.14 -15.09
N ASP A 137 -11.65 11.17 -14.42
CA ASP A 137 -11.16 12.40 -15.05
C ASP A 137 -10.06 12.09 -16.09
N LYS A 138 -9.09 11.27 -15.67
CA LYS A 138 -8.04 10.63 -16.46
C LYS A 138 -7.45 9.45 -15.69
N TRP A 139 -6.61 8.69 -16.36
CA TRP A 139 -5.76 7.68 -15.72
C TRP A 139 -4.33 8.18 -15.64
N ILE A 140 -3.71 8.03 -14.47
CA ILE A 140 -2.26 8.14 -14.28
C ILE A 140 -1.67 6.74 -14.35
N GLU A 141 -0.77 6.52 -15.30
CA GLU A 141 -0.11 5.25 -15.55
C GLU A 141 1.17 5.08 -14.73
N PHE A 142 1.41 3.85 -14.27
CA PHE A 142 2.65 3.39 -13.66
C PHE A 142 3.06 2.09 -14.34
N ALA A 143 4.26 2.04 -14.93
CA ALA A 143 4.63 0.97 -15.84
C ALA A 143 4.95 -0.36 -15.13
N ASN A 144 5.34 -0.32 -13.86
CA ASN A 144 5.76 -1.49 -13.10
C ASN A 144 5.64 -1.28 -11.58
N ASP A 145 5.81 -2.37 -10.82
CA ASP A 145 5.72 -2.41 -9.36
C ASP A 145 6.69 -1.45 -8.65
N GLY A 146 7.86 -1.16 -9.25
CA GLY A 146 8.87 -0.26 -8.70
C GLY A 146 8.49 1.22 -8.75
N GLU A 147 7.51 1.60 -9.56
CA GLU A 147 7.00 2.98 -9.62
C GLU A 147 5.89 3.25 -8.61
N LEU A 148 5.43 2.22 -7.90
CA LEU A 148 4.37 2.28 -6.90
C LEU A 148 4.95 2.40 -5.49
N PRO A 149 4.16 2.92 -4.53
CA PRO A 149 4.41 2.62 -3.13
C PRO A 149 4.32 1.11 -2.88
N SER A 150 5.31 0.52 -2.19
CA SER A 150 5.42 -0.93 -1.95
C SER A 150 4.14 -1.55 -1.35
N GLU A 151 3.51 -0.84 -0.40
CA GLU A 151 2.27 -1.28 0.25
C GLU A 151 1.07 -1.39 -0.69
N ILE A 152 1.10 -0.69 -1.83
CA ILE A 152 0.07 -0.76 -2.85
C ILE A 152 0.36 -1.92 -3.81
N ALA A 153 1.62 -2.08 -4.25
CA ALA A 153 2.03 -3.18 -5.12
C ALA A 153 1.68 -4.54 -4.51
N GLY A 154 1.98 -4.75 -3.22
CA GLY A 154 1.70 -6.00 -2.51
C GLY A 154 0.22 -6.42 -2.49
N ARG A 155 -0.72 -5.48 -2.60
CA ARG A 155 -2.17 -5.77 -2.67
C ARG A 155 -2.58 -6.42 -4.00
N PHE A 156 -1.91 -6.07 -5.10
CA PHE A 156 -2.16 -6.64 -6.42
C PHE A 156 -1.42 -7.95 -6.70
N SER A 157 -0.62 -8.43 -5.75
CA SER A 157 0.12 -9.70 -5.84
C SER A 157 -0.63 -10.88 -5.19
N GLN A 158 -1.86 -10.67 -4.72
CA GLN A 158 -2.68 -11.72 -4.11
C GLN A 158 -3.19 -12.71 -5.17
N ARG A 159 -3.24 -14.02 -4.83
CA ARG A 159 -3.70 -15.07 -5.76
C ARG A 159 -5.18 -14.96 -6.14
N LEU A 160 -6.00 -14.35 -5.28
CA LEU A 160 -7.43 -14.16 -5.49
C LEU A 160 -7.73 -12.68 -5.36
N HIS A 161 -8.38 -12.12 -6.37
CA HIS A 161 -8.85 -10.74 -6.37
C HIS A 161 -10.38 -10.74 -6.43
N SER A 162 -11.00 -9.96 -5.55
CA SER A 162 -12.40 -9.58 -5.72
C SER A 162 -12.53 -8.62 -6.90
N THR A 163 -13.72 -8.56 -7.50
CA THR A 163 -14.04 -7.64 -8.60
C THR A 163 -13.81 -6.18 -8.21
N ILE A 164 -14.08 -5.86 -6.95
CA ILE A 164 -13.83 -4.57 -6.33
C ILE A 164 -13.45 -4.79 -4.86
N GLN A 165 -12.56 -3.96 -4.33
CA GLN A 165 -12.20 -3.95 -2.92
C GLN A 165 -11.99 -2.52 -2.45
N ARG A 166 -12.61 -2.15 -1.32
CA ARG A 166 -12.32 -0.87 -0.65
C ARG A 166 -10.96 -0.95 0.03
N ILE A 167 -10.11 0.03 -0.21
CA ILE A 167 -8.88 0.22 0.56
C ILE A 167 -9.28 0.96 1.84
N ALA A 168 -9.39 0.23 2.95
CA ALA A 168 -9.78 0.79 4.24
C ALA A 168 -8.66 1.54 4.99
N PRO A 169 -7.41 1.03 5.06
CA PRO A 169 -6.35 1.67 5.85
C PRO A 169 -6.01 3.08 5.34
N TYR A 170 -6.02 4.08 6.23
CA TYR A 170 -5.80 5.49 5.88
C TYR A 170 -4.46 5.70 5.17
N ARG A 171 -3.38 5.05 5.64
CA ARG A 171 -2.04 5.16 5.04
C ARG A 171 -2.03 4.74 3.57
N GLN A 172 -2.68 3.63 3.25
CA GLN A 172 -2.79 3.15 1.87
C GLN A 172 -3.70 4.04 1.03
N ARG A 173 -4.77 4.58 1.61
CA ARG A 173 -5.62 5.57 0.94
C ARG A 173 -4.84 6.84 0.59
N LEU A 174 -4.08 7.39 1.54
CA LEU A 174 -3.21 8.55 1.31
C LEU A 174 -2.21 8.27 0.19
N LEU A 175 -1.56 7.10 0.18
CA LEU A 175 -0.65 6.70 -0.89
C LEU A 175 -1.34 6.63 -2.27
N VAL A 176 -2.54 6.07 -2.36
CA VAL A 176 -3.32 6.04 -3.62
C VAL A 176 -3.73 7.45 -4.06
N ILE A 177 -4.12 8.31 -3.12
CA ILE A 177 -4.43 9.71 -3.40
C ILE A 177 -3.17 10.42 -3.93
N SER A 178 -2.01 10.24 -3.30
CA SER A 178 -0.72 10.78 -3.76
C SER A 178 -0.36 10.32 -5.16
N MET A 179 -0.63 9.06 -5.51
CA MET A 179 -0.37 8.52 -6.84
C MET A 179 -1.14 9.27 -7.94
N TYR A 180 -2.29 9.84 -7.63
CA TYR A 180 -3.03 10.66 -8.58
C TYR A 180 -2.65 12.14 -8.47
N GLU A 181 -2.73 12.69 -7.26
CA GLU A 181 -2.65 14.13 -7.01
C GLU A 181 -1.24 14.69 -7.26
N ASN A 182 -0.17 13.92 -7.02
CA ASN A 182 1.21 14.36 -7.35
C ASN A 182 1.46 14.51 -8.86
N PHE A 183 0.59 13.91 -9.69
CA PHE A 183 0.64 13.95 -11.15
C PHE A 183 -0.41 14.90 -11.74
N GLU A 184 -1.14 15.60 -10.87
CA GLU A 184 -2.03 16.69 -11.26
C GLU A 184 -1.30 18.03 -11.27
N ALA A 185 -1.80 18.93 -12.12
CA ALA A 185 -1.44 20.34 -12.04
C ALA A 185 -1.97 20.92 -10.72
N ASP A 186 -1.22 21.82 -10.09
CA ASP A 186 -1.52 22.36 -8.75
C ASP A 186 -2.95 22.91 -8.63
N GLU A 187 -3.45 23.56 -9.68
CA GLU A 187 -4.81 24.13 -9.76
C GLU A 187 -5.95 23.07 -9.73
N ASN A 188 -5.65 21.82 -10.09
CA ASN A 188 -6.60 20.71 -10.14
C ASN A 188 -6.45 19.75 -8.95
N ARG A 189 -5.47 20.00 -8.07
CA ARG A 189 -5.25 19.19 -6.87
C ARG A 189 -6.33 19.46 -5.84
N ARG A 190 -6.93 18.37 -5.34
CA ARG A 190 -7.81 18.37 -4.16
C ARG A 190 -7.00 18.17 -2.88
N PHE A 191 -5.86 17.48 -2.97
CA PHE A 191 -5.02 17.17 -1.83
C PHE A 191 -3.56 17.43 -2.12
N GLU A 192 -2.87 18.03 -1.15
CA GLU A 192 -1.42 18.06 -1.11
C GLU A 192 -0.96 17.07 -0.04
N ILE A 193 -0.79 15.81 -0.45
CA ILE A 193 -0.38 14.73 0.46
C ILE A 193 1.14 14.81 0.65
N PRO A 194 1.65 15.00 1.88
CA PRO A 194 3.08 14.97 2.12
C PRO A 194 3.68 13.62 1.73
N ARG A 195 4.96 13.61 1.35
CA ARG A 195 5.70 12.35 1.21
C ARG A 195 5.77 11.63 2.56
N LEU A 196 5.72 10.31 2.49
CA LEU A 196 5.77 9.46 3.66
C LEU A 196 7.22 9.38 4.16
N LYS A 197 7.44 9.92 5.35
CA LYS A 197 8.72 9.97 6.05
C LYS A 197 9.14 8.57 6.48
N ILE A 198 10.34 8.20 6.09
CA ILE A 198 10.90 6.87 6.34
C ILE A 198 11.74 6.89 7.61
N GLY A 199 11.44 5.97 8.51
CA GLY A 199 12.13 5.76 9.78
C GLY A 199 12.39 4.27 10.02
N VAL A 200 13.15 3.96 11.07
CA VAL A 200 13.51 2.59 11.46
C VAL A 200 12.28 1.67 11.65
N ASN A 201 11.14 2.23 12.04
CA ASN A 201 9.92 1.46 12.28
C ASN A 201 9.12 1.14 11.02
N ASN A 202 9.36 1.85 9.91
CA ASN A 202 8.49 1.77 8.73
C ASN A 202 9.22 1.52 7.40
N PHE A 203 10.56 1.53 7.38
CA PHE A 203 11.31 1.37 6.13
C PHE A 203 11.05 0.00 5.48
N VAL A 204 10.99 -1.09 6.26
CA VAL A 204 10.80 -2.45 5.74
C VAL A 204 9.48 -2.59 4.97
N ARG A 205 8.38 -2.02 5.49
CA ARG A 205 7.07 -2.03 4.79
C ARG A 205 7.02 -1.07 3.59
N SER A 206 7.95 -0.12 3.53
CA SER A 206 8.01 0.88 2.47
C SER A 206 8.90 0.42 1.31
N LEU A 207 9.82 -0.52 1.54
CA LEU A 207 10.58 -1.21 0.51
C LEU A 207 9.81 -2.41 -0.03
N ASN A 208 9.87 -2.64 -1.33
CA ASN A 208 9.40 -3.88 -1.93
C ASN A 208 10.39 -5.03 -1.61
N TYR A 209 10.01 -6.28 -1.93
CA TYR A 209 10.85 -7.42 -1.57
C TYR A 209 12.23 -7.40 -2.25
N MET A 210 12.32 -6.93 -3.50
CA MET A 210 13.58 -6.82 -4.24
C MET A 210 14.45 -5.72 -3.65
N GLU A 211 13.87 -4.55 -3.33
CA GLU A 211 14.60 -3.45 -2.70
C GLU A 211 15.14 -3.85 -1.31
N LEU A 212 14.36 -4.59 -0.52
CA LEU A 212 14.83 -5.08 0.77
C LEU A 212 15.96 -6.11 0.64
N GLU A 213 15.85 -7.02 -0.33
CA GLU A 213 16.90 -7.97 -0.67
C GLU A 213 18.18 -7.24 -1.12
N ASP A 214 18.07 -6.27 -2.03
CA ASP A 214 19.18 -5.45 -2.50
C ASP A 214 19.83 -4.64 -1.36
N LEU A 215 19.04 -4.11 -0.41
CA LEU A 215 19.55 -3.41 0.76
C LEU A 215 20.38 -4.34 1.66
N VAL A 216 19.95 -5.59 1.86
CA VAL A 216 20.73 -6.59 2.61
C VAL A 216 22.00 -6.97 1.85
N ALA A 217 21.91 -7.14 0.53
CA ALA A 217 23.09 -7.41 -0.29
C ALA A 217 24.11 -6.27 -0.22
N LEU A 218 23.64 -5.02 -0.24
CA LEU A 218 24.46 -3.82 -0.10
C LEU A 218 25.10 -3.75 1.29
N TYR A 219 24.35 -4.02 2.36
CA TYR A 219 24.87 -4.11 3.73
C TYR A 219 26.03 -5.10 3.82
N ILE A 220 25.87 -6.31 3.27
CA ILE A 220 26.91 -7.35 3.25
C ILE A 220 28.11 -6.90 2.42
N SER A 221 27.88 -6.33 1.24
CA SER A 221 28.93 -5.81 0.35
C SER A 221 29.76 -4.72 1.01
N ASN A 222 29.12 -3.79 1.71
CA ASN A 222 29.80 -2.72 2.44
C ASN A 222 30.62 -3.26 3.61
N LYS A 223 30.11 -4.28 4.31
CA LYS A 223 30.77 -4.88 5.48
C LYS A 223 31.99 -5.71 5.09
N HIS A 224 31.93 -6.42 3.96
CA HIS A 224 32.96 -7.40 3.55
C HIS A 224 33.69 -7.05 2.24
N GLY A 225 33.42 -5.89 1.64
CA GLY A 225 34.07 -5.49 0.39
C GLY A 225 35.58 -5.32 0.54
N SER A 226 36.05 -4.80 1.67
CA SER A 226 37.48 -4.68 2.01
C SER A 226 38.16 -6.04 2.22
N GLU A 227 37.37 -7.06 2.53
CA GLU A 227 37.81 -8.45 2.69
C GLU A 227 37.89 -9.21 1.36
N GLY A 228 37.57 -8.54 0.25
CA GLY A 228 37.65 -9.08 -1.11
C GLY A 228 36.40 -9.85 -1.55
N TYR A 229 35.33 -9.84 -0.77
CA TYR A 229 34.05 -10.45 -1.16
C TYR A 229 33.39 -9.69 -2.31
N LYS A 230 32.83 -10.44 -3.26
CA LYS A 230 32.08 -9.93 -4.40
C LYS A 230 30.76 -10.68 -4.54
N LEU A 231 29.68 -9.95 -4.79
CA LEU A 231 28.38 -10.52 -5.13
C LEU A 231 28.48 -11.29 -6.46
N LEU A 232 27.88 -12.48 -6.53
CA LEU A 232 27.69 -13.24 -7.76
C LEU A 232 26.20 -13.25 -8.15
N PRO A 233 25.75 -12.39 -9.08
CA PRO A 233 24.34 -12.29 -9.45
C PRO A 233 23.78 -13.53 -10.15
N SER A 234 24.63 -14.31 -10.84
CA SER A 234 24.18 -15.50 -11.57
C SER A 234 23.80 -16.67 -10.66
N SER A 235 24.36 -16.75 -9.45
CA SER A 235 23.99 -17.77 -8.47
C SER A 235 22.57 -17.58 -7.92
N CYS A 236 22.03 -16.37 -7.96
CA CYS A 236 20.65 -16.07 -7.53
C CYS A 236 19.59 -16.73 -8.44
N LYS A 237 19.99 -17.18 -9.64
CA LYS A 237 19.11 -17.88 -10.60
C LYS A 237 19.07 -19.39 -10.39
N VAL A 238 20.01 -19.94 -9.63
CA VAL A 238 20.02 -21.37 -9.28
C VAL A 238 19.14 -21.50 -8.05
N SER A 239 17.99 -22.16 -8.17
CA SER A 239 17.03 -22.29 -7.07
C SER A 239 17.63 -23.07 -5.89
N GLN A 240 18.34 -22.38 -5.00
CA GLN A 240 18.71 -22.90 -3.69
C GLN A 240 17.59 -22.48 -2.75
N GLN A 241 16.70 -23.44 -2.44
CA GLN A 241 15.65 -23.23 -1.45
C GLN A 241 16.32 -22.72 -0.15
N ASN A 242 15.88 -21.56 0.35
CA ASN A 242 16.35 -20.90 1.58
C ASN A 242 17.60 -19.98 1.48
N PHE A 243 18.10 -19.66 0.29
CA PHE A 243 19.20 -18.70 0.12
C PHE A 243 18.93 -17.74 -1.04
N GLU A 244 19.29 -16.46 -0.86
CA GLU A 244 18.99 -15.41 -1.84
C GLU A 244 20.22 -14.96 -2.63
N PHE A 245 21.29 -14.56 -1.94
CA PHE A 245 22.52 -14.07 -2.57
C PHE A 245 23.73 -14.92 -2.20
N ARG A 246 24.75 -14.91 -3.08
CA ARG A 246 26.04 -15.53 -2.80
C ARG A 246 27.17 -14.56 -3.04
N PHE A 247 27.99 -14.37 -2.03
CA PHE A 247 29.21 -13.57 -2.09
C PHE A 247 30.42 -14.50 -1.98
N VAL A 248 31.44 -14.25 -2.80
CA VAL A 248 32.66 -15.07 -2.82
C VAL A 248 33.92 -14.22 -2.71
N ALA A 249 34.94 -14.77 -2.07
CA ALA A 249 36.28 -14.23 -1.99
C ALA A 249 37.30 -15.35 -2.23
N ASN A 250 38.48 -15.01 -2.75
CA ASN A 250 39.51 -16.00 -3.02
C ASN A 250 40.03 -16.63 -1.71
N GLY A 251 40.06 -17.96 -1.64
CA GLY A 251 40.56 -18.69 -0.47
C GLY A 251 39.66 -18.66 0.77
N ARG A 252 38.42 -18.18 0.66
CA ARG A 252 37.46 -18.05 1.78
C ARG A 252 36.17 -18.82 1.53
N LYS A 253 35.44 -19.12 2.60
CA LYS A 253 34.10 -19.70 2.47
C LYS A 253 33.14 -18.63 1.94
N PRO A 254 32.10 -18.99 1.16
CA PRO A 254 31.12 -18.04 0.66
C PRO A 254 30.31 -17.42 1.80
N ILE A 255 29.74 -16.24 1.55
CA ILE A 255 28.72 -15.62 2.40
C ILE A 255 27.37 -15.72 1.68
N THR A 256 26.30 -15.93 2.42
CA THR A 256 24.93 -15.97 1.92
C THR A 256 23.98 -15.21 2.85
N CYS A 257 22.72 -15.06 2.44
CA CYS A 257 21.68 -14.52 3.28
C CYS A 257 20.30 -15.14 3.04
N GLN A 258 19.42 -14.91 4.00
CA GLN A 258 17.99 -15.15 3.92
C GLN A 258 17.24 -13.92 4.44
N VAL A 259 16.35 -13.36 3.60
CA VAL A 259 15.60 -12.14 3.89
C VAL A 259 14.10 -12.43 3.82
N LYS A 260 13.34 -11.91 4.78
CA LYS A 260 11.88 -11.96 4.73
C LYS A 260 11.33 -10.60 5.12
N ASN A 261 10.51 -10.00 4.26
CA ASN A 261 9.93 -8.68 4.54
C ASN A 261 8.96 -8.74 5.73
N GLN A 262 7.90 -9.55 5.68
CA GLN A 262 6.87 -9.64 6.74
C GLN A 262 6.63 -11.09 7.21
N HIS A 263 7.68 -11.91 7.21
CA HIS A 263 7.60 -13.33 7.60
C HIS A 263 8.74 -13.69 8.53
N ASP A 264 8.47 -14.66 9.39
CA ASP A 264 9.49 -15.18 10.31
C ASP A 264 10.46 -16.10 9.57
N ILE A 265 11.62 -16.35 10.16
CA ILE A 265 12.65 -17.24 9.64
C ILE A 265 13.00 -18.28 10.71
N GLU A 266 12.87 -19.55 10.35
CA GLU A 266 13.29 -20.66 11.21
C GLU A 266 14.82 -20.81 11.14
N ILE A 267 15.51 -20.17 12.10
CA ILE A 267 16.99 -20.10 12.14
C ILE A 267 17.63 -21.47 12.35
N ASP A 268 16.94 -22.40 13.02
CA ASP A 268 17.46 -23.73 13.34
C ASP A 268 17.88 -24.53 12.08
N TYR A 269 17.28 -24.23 10.92
CA TYR A 269 17.67 -24.85 9.64
C TYR A 269 19.08 -24.51 9.17
N TYR A 270 19.68 -23.42 9.67
CA TYR A 270 21.01 -22.97 9.24
C TYR A 270 22.12 -23.35 10.21
N ILE A 271 21.79 -23.94 11.37
CA ILE A 271 22.77 -24.30 12.41
C ILE A 271 23.87 -25.21 11.87
N GLN A 272 23.52 -26.18 11.01
CA GLN A 272 24.46 -27.18 10.49
C GLN A 272 25.13 -26.75 9.17
N GLU A 273 24.80 -25.57 8.65
CA GLU A 273 25.29 -25.05 7.36
C GLU A 273 26.69 -24.45 7.44
N ASN A 274 27.66 -25.27 7.84
CA ASN A 274 29.06 -24.88 8.05
C ASN A 274 29.86 -24.63 6.75
N SER A 275 29.20 -24.75 5.59
CA SER A 275 29.80 -24.51 4.27
C SER A 275 29.99 -23.02 3.97
N TYR A 276 29.30 -22.16 4.72
CA TYR A 276 29.39 -20.70 4.62
C TYR A 276 30.30 -20.12 5.70
N GLU A 277 30.88 -18.96 5.40
CA GLU A 277 31.57 -18.14 6.39
C GLU A 277 30.57 -17.39 7.25
N TYR A 278 29.59 -16.76 6.58
CA TYR A 278 28.44 -16.11 7.21
C TYR A 278 27.15 -16.41 6.46
N ILE A 279 26.08 -16.60 7.22
CA ILE A 279 24.69 -16.66 6.79
C ILE A 279 24.00 -15.49 7.48
N TYR A 280 23.74 -14.44 6.71
CA TYR A 280 23.04 -13.25 7.17
C TYR A 280 21.53 -13.50 7.18
N ILE A 281 20.88 -13.24 8.30
CA ILE A 281 19.44 -13.47 8.47
C ILE A 281 18.77 -12.14 8.80
N PHE A 282 17.77 -11.76 8.01
CA PHE A 282 16.94 -10.59 8.28
C PHE A 282 15.46 -10.92 8.13
N SER A 283 14.66 -10.58 9.13
CA SER A 283 13.21 -10.62 9.07
C SER A 283 12.65 -9.27 9.49
N GLY A 284 11.85 -8.65 8.62
CA GLY A 284 11.19 -7.39 8.91
C GLY A 284 10.01 -7.51 9.88
N LYS A 285 9.75 -8.70 10.43
CA LYS A 285 8.87 -8.88 11.60
C LYS A 285 9.58 -8.63 12.93
N TRP A 286 10.91 -8.74 12.97
CA TRP A 286 11.66 -8.59 14.21
C TRP A 286 11.98 -7.12 14.45
N ASN A 287 11.84 -6.69 15.70
CA ASN A 287 12.40 -5.41 16.17
C ASN A 287 13.81 -5.65 16.76
N ASP A 288 14.52 -4.59 17.15
CA ASP A 288 15.87 -4.72 17.69
C ASP A 288 15.94 -5.54 18.99
N GLU A 289 14.90 -5.50 19.83
CA GLU A 289 14.81 -6.30 21.07
C GLU A 289 14.76 -7.80 20.75
N CYS A 290 13.86 -8.20 19.84
CA CYS A 290 13.77 -9.58 19.35
C CYS A 290 15.10 -10.04 18.74
N VAL A 291 15.77 -9.19 17.97
CA VAL A 291 17.09 -9.52 17.40
C VAL A 291 18.14 -9.68 18.49
N GLY A 292 18.12 -8.88 19.56
CA GLY A 292 18.98 -9.03 20.72
C GLY A 292 18.83 -10.40 21.39
N GLU A 293 17.60 -10.84 21.63
CA GLU A 293 17.29 -12.16 22.20
C GLU A 293 17.76 -13.29 21.28
N LEU A 294 17.47 -13.20 19.99
CA LEU A 294 17.87 -14.20 19.00
C LEU A 294 19.40 -14.29 18.87
N ARG A 295 20.11 -13.15 18.88
CA ARG A 295 21.58 -13.14 18.86
C ARG A 295 22.17 -13.85 20.07
N GLY A 296 21.58 -13.66 21.26
CA GLY A 296 21.98 -14.39 22.46
C GLY A 296 21.72 -15.89 22.33
N LYS A 297 20.55 -16.29 21.80
CA LYS A 297 20.21 -17.70 21.58
C LYS A 297 21.16 -18.41 20.61
N TYR A 298 21.61 -17.73 19.55
CA TYR A 298 22.42 -18.33 18.48
C TYR A 298 23.91 -17.94 18.55
N GLU A 299 24.39 -17.39 19.67
CA GLU A 299 25.75 -16.84 19.79
C GLU A 299 26.88 -17.87 19.57
N GLU A 300 26.61 -19.15 19.85
CA GLU A 300 27.56 -20.25 19.65
C GLU A 300 27.81 -20.56 18.15
N TYR A 301 26.87 -20.23 17.27
CA TYR A 301 26.94 -20.49 15.83
C TYR A 301 27.57 -19.32 15.10
N LYS A 302 28.91 -19.26 15.09
CA LYS A 302 29.68 -18.11 14.57
C LYS A 302 29.44 -17.77 13.09
N HIS A 303 28.94 -18.72 12.31
CA HIS A 303 28.58 -18.51 10.90
C HIS A 303 27.19 -17.91 10.72
N ILE A 304 26.38 -17.70 11.77
CA ILE A 304 25.05 -17.06 11.67
C ILE A 304 25.16 -15.62 12.16
N TYR A 305 24.68 -14.67 11.36
CA TYR A 305 24.56 -13.27 11.77
C TYR A 305 23.14 -12.77 11.54
N ILE A 306 22.47 -12.38 12.61
CA ILE A 306 21.10 -11.86 12.55
C ILE A 306 21.20 -10.34 12.46
N ILE A 307 20.74 -9.73 11.36
CA ILE A 307 20.78 -8.27 11.15
C ILE A 307 19.63 -7.63 11.92
N SER A 308 19.91 -6.56 12.68
CA SER A 308 18.90 -5.76 13.35
C SER A 308 18.26 -4.73 12.41
N PRO A 309 16.97 -4.38 12.58
CA PRO A 309 16.34 -3.30 11.83
C PRO A 309 17.11 -1.98 11.88
N SER A 310 17.63 -1.59 13.05
CA SER A 310 18.45 -0.38 13.18
C SER A 310 19.72 -0.44 12.34
N GLU A 311 20.45 -1.56 12.35
CA GLU A 311 21.66 -1.69 11.51
C GLU A 311 21.36 -1.59 10.02
N LEU A 312 20.25 -2.20 9.58
CA LEU A 312 19.85 -2.17 8.17
C LEU A 312 19.32 -0.78 7.77
N PHE A 313 18.62 -0.10 8.68
CA PHE A 313 18.15 1.26 8.46
C PHE A 313 19.29 2.28 8.35
N GLU A 314 20.35 2.14 9.14
CA GLU A 314 21.55 2.97 9.00
C GLU A 314 22.25 2.74 7.66
N ALA A 315 22.26 1.50 7.16
CA ALA A 315 22.76 1.21 5.80
C ALA A 315 21.91 1.90 4.72
N LEU A 316 20.58 1.87 4.87
CA LEU A 316 19.66 2.56 3.98
C LEU A 316 19.89 4.08 3.97
N LYS A 317 20.09 4.70 5.14
CA LYS A 317 20.38 6.14 5.27
C LYS A 317 21.69 6.52 4.59
N LYS A 318 22.72 5.68 4.73
CA LYS A 318 24.05 5.95 4.18
C LYS A 318 24.05 5.90 2.66
N ASP A 319 23.39 4.90 2.11
CA ASP A 319 23.40 4.58 0.69
C ASP A 319 21.98 4.69 0.12
N ASN A 320 21.29 5.81 0.35
CA ASN A 320 19.90 5.98 -0.10
C ASN A 320 19.78 5.91 -1.64
N ILE A 321 19.71 4.68 -2.16
CA ILE A 321 19.70 4.35 -3.58
C ILE A 321 18.29 4.10 -4.12
N PHE A 322 17.28 4.03 -3.25
CA PHE A 322 15.90 3.79 -3.64
C PHE A 322 15.19 5.12 -3.87
N GLU A 323 15.27 5.63 -5.10
CA GLU A 323 14.53 6.84 -5.47
C GLU A 323 13.04 6.53 -5.57
N ASN A 324 12.25 7.05 -4.62
CA ASN A 324 10.80 6.94 -4.66
C ASN A 324 10.13 8.29 -4.37
N LYS A 325 9.30 8.74 -5.31
CA LYS A 325 8.54 10.00 -5.28
C LYS A 325 7.50 10.09 -4.14
N PHE A 326 7.17 8.98 -3.49
CA PHE A 326 6.21 8.91 -2.39
C PHE A 326 6.86 8.89 -1.02
N TYR A 327 8.18 8.70 -0.95
CA TYR A 327 8.92 8.51 0.27
C TYR A 327 9.90 9.66 0.51
N ASP A 328 10.09 9.98 1.78
CA ASP A 328 11.04 10.98 2.25
C ASP A 328 12.00 10.31 3.22
N PHE A 329 13.21 10.04 2.74
CA PHE A 329 14.27 9.43 3.54
C PHE A 329 15.12 10.45 4.29
N ASP A 330 15.01 11.73 3.93
CA ASP A 330 15.85 12.80 4.44
C ASP A 330 15.28 13.40 5.73
N ASN A 331 13.95 13.39 5.88
CA ASN A 331 13.27 13.97 7.03
C ASN A 331 12.74 12.91 7.98
N GLU A 332 13.17 12.99 9.25
CA GLU A 332 12.65 12.10 10.27
C GLU A 332 11.17 12.40 10.60
N PRO A 333 10.35 11.37 10.86
CA PRO A 333 9.02 11.54 11.39
C PRO A 333 9.04 12.39 12.66
N THR A 334 8.18 13.40 12.72
CA THR A 334 8.03 14.18 13.96
C THR A 334 7.19 13.39 14.92
N ALA A 335 7.85 12.83 15.93
CA ALA A 335 7.22 11.98 16.92
C ALA A 335 6.11 12.73 17.69
N PRO A 336 5.00 12.03 18.01
CA PRO A 336 3.91 12.51 18.85
C PRO A 336 4.28 13.34 20.10
N ASP A 337 5.28 12.87 20.83
CA ASP A 337 5.74 13.43 22.11
C ASP A 337 6.47 14.77 21.95
N ARG A 338 6.82 15.14 20.72
CA ARG A 338 7.41 16.44 20.38
C ARG A 338 6.36 17.50 20.01
N LEU A 339 5.08 17.12 19.95
CA LEU A 339 3.99 18.06 19.69
C LEU A 339 3.45 18.64 21.00
N PRO A 340 2.99 19.91 21.02
CA PRO A 340 2.41 20.54 22.22
C PRO A 340 1.01 19.99 22.49
N LEU A 341 0.94 18.74 22.96
CA LEU A 341 -0.29 17.96 23.14
C LEU A 341 -0.67 17.75 24.61
N ASP A 342 -0.07 18.53 25.52
CA ASP A 342 -0.22 18.36 26.97
C ASP A 342 -1.69 18.40 27.47
N ASP A 343 -2.55 19.16 26.76
CA ASP A 343 -3.98 19.32 27.08
C ASP A 343 -4.89 18.29 26.38
N TYR A 344 -4.32 17.38 25.57
CA TYR A 344 -5.09 16.39 24.82
C TYR A 344 -5.04 15.01 25.50
N HIS A 345 -6.17 14.31 25.51
CA HIS A 345 -6.20 12.91 25.94
C HIS A 345 -5.52 12.01 24.90
N ILE A 346 -4.26 11.68 25.15
CA ILE A 346 -3.45 10.78 24.33
C ILE A 346 -3.66 9.32 24.81
N CYS A 347 -4.14 8.42 23.95
CA CYS A 347 -4.34 7.00 24.30
C CYS A 347 -3.12 6.13 23.91
N THR A 348 -2.70 5.18 24.76
CA THR A 348 -1.44 4.42 24.60
C THR A 348 -1.56 2.89 24.86
N ARG A 349 -2.46 2.14 24.19
CA ARG A 349 -2.39 0.68 23.81
C ARG A 349 -3.79 0.09 23.54
N PRO A 350 -4.05 -0.69 22.47
CA PRO A 350 -5.29 -1.44 22.28
C PRO A 350 -5.10 -2.87 22.80
N LYS A 351 -6.01 -3.34 23.67
CA LYS A 351 -6.19 -4.80 23.86
C LYS A 351 -7.29 -5.38 22.96
N LYS A 352 -8.09 -4.54 22.29
CA LYS A 352 -9.20 -4.88 21.37
C LYS A 352 -9.45 -3.74 20.37
N GLU A 353 -10.12 -4.01 19.25
CA GLU A 353 -10.52 -3.09 18.14
C GLU A 353 -11.26 -1.79 18.54
N ASN A 354 -11.46 -1.54 19.85
CA ASN A 354 -12.27 -0.42 20.35
C ASN A 354 -11.47 0.67 21.06
N GLU A 355 -10.14 0.60 21.17
CA GLU A 355 -9.36 1.53 22.01
C GLU A 355 -8.00 1.87 21.37
N CYS A 356 -7.88 3.08 20.81
CA CYS A 356 -6.71 3.56 20.07
C CYS A 356 -5.41 3.62 20.90
N SER A 357 -4.27 3.56 20.22
CA SER A 357 -2.94 3.80 20.80
C SER A 357 -2.01 4.61 19.93
N VAL A 358 -1.18 5.43 20.55
CA VAL A 358 0.10 5.96 20.03
C VAL A 358 1.09 4.82 19.82
N SER A 359 1.46 4.56 18.57
CA SER A 359 2.79 4.02 18.26
C SER A 359 3.78 5.18 18.32
N GLY A 360 5.10 4.93 18.36
CA GLY A 360 6.10 6.00 18.19
C GLY A 360 5.89 6.85 16.91
N ASP A 361 4.98 6.41 16.04
CA ASP A 361 4.68 6.99 14.75
C ASP A 361 3.27 7.65 14.66
N PHE A 362 2.50 7.79 15.77
CA PHE A 362 1.06 8.14 15.66
C PHE A 362 0.40 8.77 16.90
N VAL A 363 -0.58 9.69 16.74
CA VAL A 363 -1.52 10.12 17.82
C VAL A 363 -2.97 10.06 17.36
N CYS A 364 -3.87 9.54 18.19
CA CYS A 364 -5.32 9.65 17.97
C CYS A 364 -5.93 10.64 18.96
N PHE A 365 -6.79 11.54 18.47
CA PHE A 365 -7.39 12.61 19.29
C PHE A 365 -8.80 12.28 19.78
N ILE A 366 -9.56 11.44 19.05
CA ILE A 366 -10.97 11.13 19.37
C ILE A 366 -11.28 9.65 19.10
N LYS A 367 -12.01 9.04 20.04
CA LYS A 367 -12.38 7.62 20.14
C LYS A 367 -12.78 7.01 18.78
N LYS A 368 -11.98 6.06 18.28
CA LYS A 368 -12.05 5.33 16.98
C LYS A 368 -11.38 6.07 15.81
N ASP A 369 -10.05 5.92 15.64
CA ASP A 369 -9.17 6.12 14.45
C ASP A 369 -9.54 7.14 13.34
N GLY A 370 -10.49 8.02 13.59
CA GLY A 370 -11.11 8.88 12.58
C GLY A 370 -10.38 10.19 12.45
N LEU A 371 -9.88 10.76 13.55
CA LEU A 371 -9.00 11.94 13.54
C LEU A 371 -7.65 11.62 14.20
N VAL A 372 -6.58 11.70 13.41
CA VAL A 372 -5.28 11.16 13.78
C VAL A 372 -4.13 12.05 13.32
N TYR A 373 -3.09 12.22 14.12
CA TYR A 373 -1.81 12.74 13.65
C TYR A 373 -0.95 11.56 13.22
N SER A 374 -0.59 11.53 11.94
CA SER A 374 0.34 10.56 11.38
C SER A 374 1.73 11.19 11.36
N SER A 375 2.67 10.67 12.18
CA SER A 375 4.04 11.20 12.18
C SER A 375 4.73 10.96 10.83
N GLU A 376 4.33 9.88 10.16
CA GLU A 376 4.88 9.39 8.90
C GLU A 376 4.49 10.32 7.75
N PHE A 377 3.28 10.85 7.75
CA PHE A 377 2.90 11.91 6.81
C PHE A 377 3.16 13.31 7.39
N GLY A 378 3.54 13.42 8.66
CA GLY A 378 3.66 14.70 9.38
C GLY A 378 2.38 15.53 9.32
N ALA A 379 1.21 14.88 9.31
CA ALA A 379 -0.08 15.52 9.02
C ALA A 379 -1.16 15.09 10.02
N LEU A 380 -2.10 16.00 10.29
CA LEU A 380 -3.37 15.65 10.94
C LEU A 380 -4.34 15.16 9.86
N VAL A 381 -4.96 13.99 10.07
CA VAL A 381 -5.76 13.27 9.07
C VAL A 381 -7.12 12.97 9.66
N LEU A 382 -8.19 13.40 8.99
CA LEU A 382 -9.55 12.93 9.23
C LEU A 382 -9.85 11.79 8.24
N SER A 383 -9.76 10.54 8.68
CA SER A 383 -9.93 9.31 7.91
C SER A 383 -11.40 8.91 7.72
N TRP A 384 -12.24 9.23 8.70
CA TRP A 384 -13.71 9.18 8.67
C TRP A 384 -14.27 10.12 9.72
N HIS A 385 -15.53 10.47 9.51
CA HIS A 385 -16.28 11.30 10.43
C HIS A 385 -16.49 10.64 11.80
N ILE A 386 -16.14 11.37 12.84
CA ILE A 386 -16.17 10.96 14.26
C ILE A 386 -17.38 11.53 15.01
N LEU A 387 -18.01 12.58 14.49
CA LEU A 387 -19.23 13.18 15.05
C LEU A 387 -20.34 13.19 13.99
N GLU A 388 -21.60 13.37 14.40
CA GLU A 388 -22.70 13.60 13.45
C GLU A 388 -22.78 15.08 13.04
N ASP A 389 -22.53 15.98 13.99
CA ASP A 389 -22.44 17.42 13.75
C ASP A 389 -21.11 17.78 13.08
N ARG A 390 -21.16 17.94 11.76
CA ARG A 390 -20.03 18.27 10.88
C ARG A 390 -19.42 19.63 11.19
N GLU A 391 -20.23 20.62 11.60
CA GLU A 391 -19.73 21.95 11.92
C GLU A 391 -18.98 21.95 13.24
N TYR A 392 -19.54 21.27 14.25
CA TYR A 392 -18.86 21.12 15.54
C TYR A 392 -17.58 20.29 15.41
N GLU A 393 -17.59 19.23 14.60
CA GLU A 393 -16.39 18.45 14.25
C GLU A 393 -15.29 19.33 13.67
N GLN A 394 -15.62 20.17 12.67
CA GLN A 394 -14.66 21.07 12.08
C GLN A 394 -14.12 22.08 13.09
N ARG A 395 -14.97 22.65 13.97
CA ARG A 395 -14.52 23.56 15.04
C ARG A 395 -13.53 22.88 16.00
N CYS A 396 -13.79 21.64 16.38
CA CYS A 396 -12.87 20.86 17.22
C CYS A 396 -11.52 20.63 16.52
N ILE A 397 -11.54 20.25 15.24
CA ILE A 397 -10.34 20.04 14.43
C ILE A 397 -9.53 21.33 14.30
N ASP A 398 -10.18 22.46 14.02
CA ASP A 398 -9.52 23.76 13.88
C ASP A 398 -8.84 24.18 15.18
N GLN A 399 -9.45 23.90 16.33
CA GLN A 399 -8.86 24.14 17.65
C GLN A 399 -7.62 23.26 17.87
N ILE A 400 -7.69 21.96 17.54
CA ILE A 400 -6.55 21.03 17.59
C ILE A 400 -5.40 21.53 16.72
N LEU A 401 -5.69 21.88 15.46
CA LEU A 401 -4.68 22.40 14.52
C LEU A 401 -4.05 23.68 15.02
N LYS A 402 -4.83 24.59 15.61
CA LYS A 402 -4.33 25.82 16.20
C LYS A 402 -3.35 25.48 17.31
N ASP A 403 -3.70 24.58 18.21
CA ASP A 403 -2.88 24.24 19.38
C ASP A 403 -1.58 23.52 18.99
N ILE A 404 -1.66 22.52 18.12
CA ILE A 404 -0.50 21.82 17.55
C ILE A 404 0.47 22.80 16.88
N ASN A 405 -0.05 23.78 16.15
CA ASN A 405 0.78 24.75 15.43
C ASN A 405 1.26 25.94 16.29
N ARG A 406 0.76 26.15 17.52
CA ARG A 406 1.22 27.26 18.39
C ARG A 406 2.72 27.18 18.70
N GLY A 407 3.26 25.97 18.82
CA GLY A 407 4.69 25.72 19.11
C GLY A 407 5.63 25.87 17.91
N THR A 408 5.11 26.15 16.71
CA THR A 408 5.92 26.16 15.45
C THR A 408 6.49 27.53 15.07
N ASN A 409 6.13 28.59 15.81
CA ASN A 409 6.54 29.99 15.60
C ASN A 409 7.80 30.42 16.39
N VAL A 410 8.69 29.48 16.73
CA VAL A 410 10.00 29.80 17.34
C VAL A 410 11.13 29.44 16.40
#